data_AF-A0ABC9V268-F1
#
_entry.id   AF-A0ABC9V268-F1
#
_cell.length_a   1.000
_cell.length_b   1.000
_cell.length_c   1.000
_cell.angle_alpha   90.00
_cell.angle_beta   90.00
_cell.angle_gamma   90.00
#
_symmetry.space_group_name_H-M   'P 1'
#
loop_
_entity.id
_entity.type
_entity.pdbx_description
1 polymer ?
#
loop_
_entity_poly.entity_id
_entity_poly.type
_entity_poly.pdbx_seq_one_letter_code
_entity_poly.pdbx_strand_id
1 'polypeptide(L)' 'MITEINEEYLTSEVGQQLLKKIPTRKFVEFDDLNGPLLLLASQAGQGITGIEIKVDGGHSAAPI' A
#
# COMPACT_ATOMS: atom_id res chain seq x y z
N MET A 1 -1.90 -3.74 -4.74
CA MET A 1 -1.18 -3.98 -5.99
C MET A 1 -1.61 -5.30 -6.52
N ILE A 2 -2.29 -5.26 -7.66
CA ILE A 2 -2.75 -6.46 -8.34
C ILE A 2 -1.61 -6.92 -9.25
N THR A 3 -1.23 -8.18 -9.11
CA THR A 3 -0.26 -8.88 -9.97
C THR A 3 -0.85 -10.22 -10.36
N GLU A 4 -0.25 -10.89 -11.34
CA GLU A 4 -0.70 -12.20 -11.80
C GLU A 4 -0.73 -13.25 -10.67
N ILE A 5 0.07 -13.05 -9.62
CA ILE A 5 0.18 -13.96 -8.47
C ILE A 5 -1.06 -13.88 -7.57
N ASN A 6 -1.71 -12.71 -7.48
CA ASN A 6 -2.78 -12.45 -6.51
C ASN A 6 -4.08 -11.93 -7.15
N GLU A 7 -4.13 -11.85 -8.48
CA GLU A 7 -5.27 -11.32 -9.24
C GLU A 7 -6.56 -12.04 -8.90
N GLU A 8 -6.57 -13.38 -8.88
CA GLU A 8 -7.76 -14.17 -8.57
C GLU A 8 -8.36 -13.79 -7.21
N TYR A 9 -7.51 -13.61 -6.19
CA TYR A 9 -7.99 -13.25 -4.85
C TYR A 9 -8.51 -11.81 -4.80
N LEU A 10 -7.75 -10.84 -5.33
CA LEU A 10 -8.09 -9.43 -5.22
C LEU A 10 -9.29 -9.03 -6.09
N THR A 11 -9.53 -9.75 -7.18
CA THR A 11 -10.70 -9.56 -8.07
C THR A 11 -11.91 -10.39 -7.65
N SER A 12 -11.74 -11.41 -6.79
CA SER A 12 -12.85 -12.18 -6.23
C SER A 12 -13.82 -11.35 -5.40
N GLU A 13 -14.99 -11.91 -5.11
CA GLU A 13 -15.97 -11.30 -4.21
C GLU A 13 -15.36 -10.99 -2.82
N VAL A 14 -14.52 -11.88 -2.30
CA VAL A 14 -13.82 -11.69 -1.01
C VAL A 14 -12.85 -10.51 -1.10
N GLY A 15 -12.12 -10.39 -2.20
CA GLY A 15 -11.23 -9.25 -2.47
C GLY A 15 -12.00 -7.93 -2.56
N GLN A 16 -13.18 -7.93 -3.19
CA GLN A 16 -14.04 -6.74 -3.26
C GLN A 16 -14.63 -6.34 -1.90
N GLN A 17 -14.89 -7.29 -1.01
CA GLN A 17 -15.26 -7.00 0.37
C GLN A 17 -14.11 -6.34 1.13
N LEU A 18 -12.87 -6.83 0.94
CA LEU A 18 -11.67 -6.21 1.50
C LEU A 18 -11.49 -4.77 1.00
N LEU A 19 -11.65 -4.54 -0.30
CA LEU A 19 -11.52 -3.21 -0.92
C LEU A 19 -12.47 -2.19 -0.30
N LYS A 20 -13.69 -2.58 0.09
CA LYS A 20 -14.66 -1.71 0.78
C LYS A 20 -14.22 -1.30 2.19
N LYS A 21 -13.34 -2.08 2.84
CA LYS A 21 -12.79 -1.77 4.16
C LYS A 21 -11.61 -0.79 4.10
N ILE A 22 -10.90 -0.75 2.98
CA ILE A 22 -9.79 0.18 2.79
C ILE A 22 -10.36 1.61 2.67
N PRO A 23 -9.88 2.59 3.45
CA PRO A 23 -10.41 3.96 3.42
C PRO A 23 -10.39 4.60 2.01
N THR A 24 -9.32 4.41 1.24
CA THR A 24 -9.22 4.91 -0.13
C THR A 24 -10.03 4.12 -1.15
N ARG A 25 -10.50 2.91 -0.78
CA ARG A 25 -11.15 1.93 -1.67
C ARG A 25 -10.34 1.61 -2.92
N LYS A 26 -9.02 1.62 -2.77
CA LYS A 26 -8.07 1.28 -3.82
C LYS A 26 -7.05 0.33 -3.23
N PHE A 27 -6.68 -0.69 -3.98
CA PHE A 27 -5.43 -1.38 -3.68
C PHE A 27 -4.26 -0.46 -4.07
N VAL A 28 -3.17 -0.57 -3.32
CA VAL A 28 -1.93 0.20 -3.57
C VAL A 28 -1.45 -0.04 -5.00
N GLU A 29 -1.06 0.99 -5.72
CA GLU A 29 -0.39 0.87 -7.02
C GLU A 29 1.13 0.91 -6.86
N PHE A 30 1.89 0.43 -7.84
CA PHE A 30 3.35 0.51 -7.81
C PHE A 30 3.83 1.96 -7.65
N ASP A 31 3.15 2.90 -8.29
CA ASP A 31 3.51 4.30 -8.27
C ASP A 31 3.37 4.97 -6.89
N ASP A 32 2.53 4.42 -6.00
CA ASP A 32 2.38 4.93 -4.63
C ASP A 32 3.69 4.75 -3.83
N LEU A 33 4.55 3.81 -4.24
CA LEU A 33 5.84 3.54 -3.61
C LEU A 33 6.95 4.48 -4.11
N ASN A 34 6.76 5.17 -5.23
CA ASN A 34 7.81 5.99 -5.85
C ASN A 34 8.36 7.03 -4.88
N GLY A 35 7.49 7.72 -4.13
CA GLY A 35 7.89 8.71 -3.13
C GLY A 35 8.70 8.11 -1.98
N PRO A 36 8.16 7.15 -1.22
CA PRO A 36 8.88 6.50 -0.13
C PRO A 36 10.19 5.84 -0.55
N LEU A 37 10.24 5.19 -1.72
CA LEU A 37 11.47 4.60 -2.25
C LEU A 37 12.54 5.66 -2.52
N LEU A 38 12.19 6.74 -3.22
CA LEU A 38 13.13 7.83 -3.51
C LEU A 38 13.57 8.55 -2.23
N LEU A 39 12.66 8.74 -1.27
CA LEU A 39 12.98 9.35 0.03
C LEU A 39 14.04 8.52 0.77
N LEU A 40 13.79 7.22 0.94
CA LEU A 40 14.64 6.34 1.76
C LEU A 40 15.96 5.95 1.08
N ALA A 41 16.05 6.03 -0.24
CA ALA A 41 17.25 5.69 -1.01
C ALA A 41 18.10 6.91 -1.42
N SER A 42 17.73 8.13 -1.04
CA SER A 42 18.43 9.36 -1.45
C SER A 42 18.90 10.20 -0.26
N GLN A 43 19.63 11.27 -0.55
CA GLN A 43 20.06 12.25 0.45
C GLN A 43 18.86 12.91 1.18
N ALA A 44 17.68 12.93 0.57
CA ALA A 44 16.48 13.47 1.22
C ALA A 44 16.14 12.72 2.52
N GLY A 45 16.48 11.44 2.61
CA GLY A 45 16.29 10.59 3.78
C GLY A 45 17.50 10.46 4.71
N GLN A 46 18.57 11.25 4.55
CA GLN A 46 19.85 11.01 5.24
C GLN A 46 19.77 10.94 6.78
N GLY A 47 18.77 11.57 7.40
CA GLY A 47 18.53 11.55 8.85
C GLY A 47 17.47 10.55 9.30
N ILE A 48 16.88 9.80 8.38
CA ILE A 48 15.77 8.87 8.62
C ILE A 48 16.34 7.47 8.77
N THR A 49 16.26 6.90 9.97
CA THR A 49 16.71 5.52 10.27
C THR A 49 15.81 4.86 11.31
N GLY A 50 15.67 3.53 11.23
CA GLY A 50 14.90 2.73 12.19
C GLY A 50 13.38 2.92 12.12
N ILE A 51 12.85 3.35 10.97
CA ILE A 51 11.40 3.56 10.78
C ILE A 51 10.81 2.63 9.72
N GLU A 52 9.49 2.44 9.77
CA GLU A 52 8.68 1.81 8.74
C GLU A 52 7.71 2.86 8.16
N ILE A 53 7.66 2.99 6.84
CA ILE A 53 6.66 3.83 6.15
C ILE A 53 5.61 2.91 5.53
N LYS A 54 4.42 2.90 6.12
CA LYS A 54 3.27 2.16 5.56
C LYS A 54 2.67 2.92 4.37
N VAL A 55 2.51 2.23 3.26
CA VAL A 55 1.84 2.71 2.05
C VAL A 55 0.69 1.76 1.76
N ASP A 56 -0.48 2.04 2.32
CA ASP A 56 -1.57 1.08 2.36
C ASP A 56 -2.97 1.69 2.16
N GLY A 57 -3.05 2.97 1.80
CA GLY A 57 -4.34 3.67 1.68
C GLY A 57 -5.14 3.72 2.99
N GLY A 58 -4.48 3.58 4.14
CA GLY A 58 -5.10 3.51 5.46
C GLY A 58 -5.64 2.14 5.83
N HIS A 59 -5.33 1.08 5.08
CA HIS A 59 -5.84 -0.28 5.32
C HIS A 59 -5.53 -0.77 6.75
N SER A 60 -4.31 -0.59 7.25
CA SER A 60 -3.92 -1.02 8.61
C SER A 60 -4.58 -0.20 9.72
N ALA A 61 -5.24 0.91 9.39
CA ALA A 61 -5.97 1.79 10.32
C ALA A 61 -7.48 1.78 10.07
N ALA A 62 -7.98 0.87 9.23
CA ALA A 62 -9.41 0.72 9.00
C ALA A 62 -10.14 0.39 10.32
N PRO A 63 -11.42 0.80 10.47
CA PRO A 63 -12.22 0.43 11.64
C PRO A 63 -12.21 -1.08 11.88
N ILE A 64 -12.05 -1.46 13.14
CA ILE A 64 -12.11 -2.86 13.58
C ILE A 64 -13.50 -3.47 13.40
#